data_AF-A4HL49-F1
#
_entry.id   AF-A4HL49-F1
#
_cell.length_a   1.000
_cell.length_b   1.000
_cell.length_c   1.000
_cell.angle_alpha   90.00
_cell.angle_beta   90.00
_cell.angle_gamma   90.00
#
_symmetry.space_group_name_H-M   'P 1'
#
loop_
_entity.id
_entity.type
_entity.pdbx_description
1 polymer ?
#
loop_
_entity_poly.entity_id
_entity_poly.type
_entity_poly.pdbx_seq_one_letter_code
_entity_poly.pdbx_strand_id
1 'polypeptide(L)'
;MTVDDMGAELWALVHHLFQKYRHDPRKAVHELALRTHTEWPTEPDVPLPEIAPHVKQSSWYQEMCSRHASLVEDLRVKHQRDVADAKDLVLSLYPDGCSVSEYSEALRTCAAVLPCLVPSDSIDHLIQKRGADFQERGVHEVSCDELVSDVIEDLMIKALTPRQWWCRGASSIARATRMGVRSMPPTLYIEYERPAGVSRVRCIHLRANLRPNMPTAQLARRLATTHEALLSEAQFQSLLIRCQRLQGQIPVSSAATAPPTGTGVQASMVALPSTTADSPSPSALTARSSKPQKADLGLLYRDPDAALENVDLNDADDVTLQEFKEVMNERFKANVVRPGDPGYIYDKRVAVAKAAQKSEWDDDSD
;
A
#
# COMPACT_ATOMS: atom_id res chain seq x y z
N MET A 1 -26.27 -17.21 7.21
CA MET A 1 -25.27 -16.65 6.28
C MET A 1 -24.61 -15.46 6.95
N THR A 2 -23.53 -15.72 7.67
CA THR A 2 -22.63 -14.70 8.26
C THR A 2 -21.21 -15.25 8.16
N VAL A 3 -20.81 -15.48 6.91
CA VAL A 3 -19.40 -15.43 6.52
C VAL A 3 -19.18 -14.00 6.03
N ASP A 4 -17.97 -13.49 6.16
CA ASP A 4 -17.62 -12.16 5.68
C ASP A 4 -17.64 -12.18 4.13
N ASP A 5 -18.83 -12.04 3.54
CA ASP A 5 -19.13 -12.51 2.16
C ASP A 5 -18.19 -11.93 1.07
N MET A 6 -17.61 -10.75 1.32
CA MET A 6 -16.65 -10.08 0.42
C MET A 6 -15.30 -9.77 1.08
N GLY A 7 -15.13 -10.16 2.35
CA GLY A 7 -13.97 -9.86 3.18
C GLY A 7 -13.94 -8.44 3.79
N ALA A 8 -13.27 -8.34 4.93
CA ALA A 8 -13.14 -7.12 5.74
C ALA A 8 -12.53 -5.94 4.99
N GLU A 9 -11.56 -6.16 4.08
CA GLU A 9 -10.92 -5.07 3.32
C GLU A 9 -11.91 -4.35 2.40
N LEU A 10 -12.79 -5.09 1.71
CA LEU A 10 -13.79 -4.48 0.84
C LEU A 10 -14.86 -3.76 1.67
N TRP A 11 -15.27 -4.35 2.80
CA TRP A 11 -16.18 -3.68 3.74
C TRP A 11 -15.59 -2.39 4.31
N ALA A 12 -14.31 -2.38 4.68
CA ALA A 12 -13.62 -1.18 5.12
C ALA A 12 -13.63 -0.10 4.04
N LEU A 13 -13.42 -0.46 2.77
CA LEU A 13 -13.54 0.47 1.64
C LEU A 13 -14.97 1.02 1.51
N VAL A 14 -15.99 0.16 1.59
CA VAL A 14 -17.41 0.57 1.51
C VAL A 14 -17.72 1.58 2.62
N HIS A 15 -17.44 1.23 3.87
CA HIS A 15 -17.68 2.13 5.01
C HIS A 15 -16.89 3.45 4.88
N HIS A 16 -15.63 3.39 4.47
CA HIS A 16 -14.81 4.57 4.26
C HIS A 16 -15.42 5.52 3.21
N LEU A 17 -15.87 4.99 2.06
CA LEU A 17 -16.44 5.80 0.99
C LEU A 17 -17.76 6.44 1.40
N PHE A 18 -18.67 5.68 2.02
CA PHE A 18 -19.93 6.23 2.50
C PHE A 18 -19.74 7.27 3.61
N GLN A 19 -18.76 7.09 4.48
CA GLN A 19 -18.41 8.10 5.49
C GLN A 19 -17.82 9.36 4.84
N LYS A 20 -16.90 9.19 3.88
CA LYS A 20 -16.25 10.30 3.16
C LYS A 20 -17.25 11.13 2.37
N TYR A 21 -18.23 10.49 1.73
CA TYR A 21 -19.26 11.14 0.91
C TYR A 21 -20.63 11.13 1.59
N ARG A 22 -20.69 11.27 2.92
CA ARG A 22 -21.96 11.25 3.69
C ARG A 22 -23.02 12.26 3.21
N HIS A 23 -22.59 13.36 2.58
CA HIS A 23 -23.47 14.41 2.05
C HIS A 23 -23.90 14.17 0.60
N ASP A 24 -23.29 13.20 -0.09
CA ASP A 24 -23.59 12.82 -1.46
C ASP A 24 -23.27 11.33 -1.66
N PRO A 25 -24.14 10.42 -1.18
CA PRO A 25 -23.91 8.98 -1.26
C PRO A 25 -23.68 8.49 -2.68
N ARG A 26 -24.28 9.17 -3.68
CA ARG A 26 -24.05 8.88 -5.10
C ARG A 26 -22.57 8.95 -5.45
N LYS A 27 -21.78 9.86 -4.87
CA LYS A 27 -20.33 9.85 -5.09
C LYS A 27 -19.65 8.61 -4.50
N ALA A 28 -20.06 8.14 -3.32
CA ALA A 28 -19.55 6.90 -2.74
C ALA A 28 -19.79 5.70 -3.68
N VAL A 29 -21.01 5.62 -4.22
CA VAL A 29 -21.39 4.64 -5.24
C VAL A 29 -20.46 4.65 -6.45
N HIS A 30 -20.31 5.83 -7.08
CA HIS A 30 -19.51 5.96 -8.29
C HIS A 30 -18.04 5.61 -8.03
N GLU A 31 -17.52 6.02 -6.87
CA GLU A 31 -16.16 5.68 -6.42
C GLU A 31 -15.98 4.19 -6.17
N LEU A 32 -16.95 3.55 -5.51
CA LEU A 32 -16.91 2.12 -5.23
C LEU A 32 -16.90 1.35 -6.55
N ALA A 33 -17.84 1.67 -7.43
CA ALA A 33 -17.95 1.08 -8.75
C ALA A 33 -16.65 1.26 -9.56
N LEU A 34 -16.02 2.44 -9.50
CA LEU A 34 -14.75 2.72 -10.18
C LEU A 34 -13.58 1.90 -9.61
N ARG A 35 -13.52 1.72 -8.29
CA ARG A 35 -12.42 1.01 -7.62
C ARG A 35 -12.56 -0.51 -7.66
N THR A 36 -13.77 -1.02 -7.84
CA THR A 36 -14.01 -2.47 -7.95
C THR A 36 -14.20 -2.95 -9.38
N HIS A 37 -14.14 -2.04 -10.35
CA HIS A 37 -14.35 -2.32 -11.77
C HIS A 37 -15.68 -3.03 -12.05
N THR A 38 -16.70 -2.70 -11.27
CA THR A 38 -18.06 -3.23 -11.45
C THR A 38 -19.03 -2.08 -11.59
N GLU A 39 -19.89 -2.16 -12.59
CA GLU A 39 -20.94 -1.19 -12.81
C GLU A 39 -22.11 -1.42 -11.86
N TRP A 40 -22.82 -0.34 -11.56
CA TRP A 40 -24.12 -0.49 -10.94
C TRP A 40 -25.17 -0.46 -12.03
N PRO A 41 -26.16 -1.36 -11.99
CA PRO A 41 -27.25 -1.31 -12.94
C PRO A 41 -27.91 0.06 -12.82
N THR A 42 -27.95 0.76 -13.94
CA THR A 42 -28.61 2.06 -14.06
C THR A 42 -30.06 1.80 -14.42
N GLU A 43 -30.74 1.00 -13.60
CA GLU A 43 -32.19 0.84 -13.73
C GLU A 43 -32.87 2.01 -13.02
N PRO A 44 -33.81 2.71 -13.69
CA PRO A 44 -34.39 3.96 -13.17
C PRO A 44 -35.14 3.78 -11.85
N ASP A 45 -35.57 2.55 -11.54
CA ASP A 45 -36.42 2.23 -10.39
C ASP A 45 -35.66 1.61 -9.20
N VAL A 46 -34.34 1.36 -9.33
CA VAL A 46 -33.55 0.78 -8.24
C VAL A 46 -32.88 1.91 -7.44
N PRO A 47 -33.28 2.14 -6.17
CA PRO A 47 -32.68 3.18 -5.37
C PRO A 47 -31.21 2.85 -5.06
N LEU A 48 -30.34 3.84 -5.25
CA LEU A 48 -28.95 3.76 -4.81
C LEU A 48 -28.92 3.74 -3.27
N PRO A 49 -28.05 2.94 -2.62
CA PRO A 49 -27.94 2.92 -1.19
C PRO A 49 -27.39 4.25 -0.69
N GLU A 50 -27.97 4.72 0.41
CA GLU A 50 -27.62 5.98 1.06
C GLU A 50 -26.57 5.79 2.16
N ILE A 51 -26.50 4.58 2.73
CA ILE A 51 -25.57 4.20 3.79
C ILE A 51 -24.90 2.86 3.46
N ALA A 52 -23.71 2.63 4.02
CA ALA A 52 -22.91 1.43 3.78
C ALA A 52 -23.67 0.11 3.98
N PRO A 53 -24.50 -0.09 5.03
CA PRO A 53 -25.25 -1.34 5.20
C PRO A 53 -26.25 -1.64 4.08
N HIS A 54 -26.81 -0.60 3.43
CA HIS A 54 -27.78 -0.78 2.34
C HIS A 54 -27.14 -1.38 1.08
N VAL A 55 -25.80 -1.35 0.97
CA VAL A 55 -25.08 -1.98 -0.15
C VAL A 55 -25.42 -3.48 -0.26
N LYS A 56 -25.70 -4.17 0.85
CA LYS A 56 -26.09 -5.61 0.84
C LYS A 56 -27.31 -5.93 -0.01
N GLN A 57 -28.18 -4.94 -0.24
CA GLN A 57 -29.41 -5.11 -1.02
C GLN A 57 -29.18 -4.89 -2.52
N SER A 58 -27.99 -4.44 -2.93
CA SER A 58 -27.67 -4.15 -4.31
C SER A 58 -27.27 -5.39 -5.10
N SER A 59 -27.49 -5.38 -6.41
CA SER A 59 -26.96 -6.37 -7.34
C SER A 59 -25.43 -6.34 -7.41
N TRP A 60 -24.80 -5.17 -7.21
CA TRP A 60 -23.35 -5.06 -7.09
C TRP A 60 -22.81 -5.94 -5.96
N TYR A 61 -23.49 -5.98 -4.82
CA TYR A 61 -23.09 -6.84 -3.70
C TYR A 61 -23.15 -8.31 -4.10
N GLN A 62 -24.23 -8.72 -4.77
CA GLN A 62 -24.38 -10.09 -5.25
C GLN A 62 -23.28 -10.47 -6.25
N GLU A 63 -22.94 -9.57 -7.18
CA GLU A 63 -21.83 -9.76 -8.11
C GLU A 63 -20.49 -9.89 -7.38
N MET A 64 -20.23 -9.02 -6.38
CA MET A 64 -18.99 -9.09 -5.60
C MET A 64 -18.89 -10.39 -4.79
N CYS A 65 -19.97 -10.83 -4.15
CA CYS A 65 -20.00 -12.11 -3.45
C CYS A 65 -19.74 -13.28 -4.41
N SER A 66 -20.33 -13.24 -5.62
CA SER A 66 -20.09 -14.24 -6.66
C SER A 66 -18.62 -14.27 -7.09
N ARG A 67 -18.02 -13.10 -7.39
CA ARG A 67 -16.60 -12.99 -7.76
C ARG A 67 -15.67 -13.44 -6.64
N HIS A 68 -15.99 -13.11 -5.39
CA HIS A 68 -15.22 -13.55 -4.23
C HIS A 68 -15.28 -15.07 -4.06
N ALA A 69 -16.47 -15.66 -4.18
CA ALA A 69 -16.65 -17.11 -4.12
C ALA A 69 -15.88 -17.81 -5.25
N SER A 70 -15.93 -17.30 -6.49
CA SER A 70 -15.14 -17.84 -7.60
C SER A 70 -13.63 -17.76 -7.33
N LEU A 71 -13.15 -16.65 -6.75
CA LEU A 71 -11.74 -16.52 -6.38
C LEU A 71 -11.33 -17.57 -5.32
N VAL A 72 -12.16 -17.76 -4.29
CA VAL A 72 -11.89 -18.74 -3.24
C VAL A 72 -11.81 -20.15 -3.82
N GLU A 73 -12.73 -20.51 -4.73
CA GLU A 73 -12.67 -21.79 -5.45
C GLU A 73 -11.42 -21.91 -6.33
N ASP A 74 -11.05 -20.86 -7.07
CA ASP A 74 -9.82 -20.85 -7.86
C ASP A 74 -8.57 -21.05 -7.00
N LEU A 75 -8.55 -20.46 -5.80
CA LEU A 75 -7.46 -20.64 -4.82
C LEU A 75 -7.43 -22.08 -4.28
N ARG A 76 -8.58 -22.66 -3.95
CA ARG A 76 -8.68 -24.07 -3.53
C ARG A 76 -8.18 -25.02 -4.61
N VAL A 77 -8.57 -24.82 -5.86
CA VAL A 77 -8.12 -25.63 -6.99
C VAL A 77 -6.63 -25.46 -7.22
N LYS A 78 -6.13 -24.22 -7.20
CA LYS A 78 -4.70 -23.93 -7.41
C LYS A 78 -3.82 -24.53 -6.31
N HIS A 79 -4.28 -24.52 -5.07
CA HIS A 79 -3.55 -25.00 -3.89
C HIS A 79 -4.06 -26.35 -3.38
N GLN A 80 -4.69 -27.17 -4.24
CA GLN A 80 -5.36 -28.40 -3.80
C GLN A 80 -4.45 -29.38 -3.07
N ARG A 81 -3.17 -29.48 -3.49
CA ARG A 81 -2.18 -30.34 -2.81
C ARG A 81 -1.84 -29.81 -1.43
N ASP A 82 -1.49 -28.53 -1.34
CA ASP A 82 -1.19 -27.85 -0.09
C ASP A 82 -2.36 -27.96 0.92
N VAL A 83 -3.60 -27.86 0.42
CA VAL A 83 -4.82 -28.01 1.23
C VAL A 83 -5.00 -29.44 1.72
N ALA A 84 -4.73 -30.45 0.87
CA ALA A 84 -4.78 -31.86 1.27
C ALA A 84 -3.71 -32.18 2.32
N ASP A 85 -2.48 -31.71 2.10
CA ASP A 85 -1.37 -31.93 3.03
C ASP A 85 -1.64 -31.24 4.38
N ALA A 86 -2.15 -30.01 4.37
CA ALA A 86 -2.56 -29.30 5.59
C ALA A 86 -3.67 -30.04 6.33
N LYS A 87 -4.67 -30.57 5.60
CA LYS A 87 -5.75 -31.36 6.18
C LYS A 87 -5.21 -32.62 6.88
N ASP A 88 -4.37 -33.38 6.18
CA ASP A 88 -3.80 -34.62 6.71
C ASP A 88 -2.93 -34.35 7.95
N LEU A 89 -2.21 -33.22 7.96
CA LEU A 89 -1.43 -32.79 9.10
C LEU A 89 -2.33 -32.46 10.31
N VAL A 90 -3.40 -31.68 10.13
CA VAL A 90 -4.33 -31.34 11.23
C VAL A 90 -4.97 -32.62 11.78
N LEU A 91 -5.39 -33.54 10.92
CA LEU A 91 -5.95 -34.84 11.31
C LEU A 91 -4.94 -35.69 12.09
N SER A 92 -3.66 -35.61 11.74
CA SER A 92 -2.60 -36.32 12.46
C SER A 92 -2.28 -35.72 13.83
N LEU A 93 -2.36 -34.39 13.98
CA LEU A 93 -2.07 -33.71 15.25
C LEU A 93 -3.25 -33.75 16.22
N TYR A 94 -4.48 -33.65 15.70
CA TYR A 94 -5.71 -33.52 16.47
C TYR A 94 -6.79 -34.48 15.94
N PRO A 95 -6.59 -35.81 16.01
CA PRO A 95 -7.49 -36.80 15.40
C PRO A 95 -8.92 -36.74 15.96
N ASP A 96 -9.06 -36.47 17.26
CA ASP A 96 -10.36 -36.36 17.94
C ASP A 96 -10.84 -34.90 18.07
N GLY A 97 -10.10 -33.94 17.50
CA GLY A 97 -10.30 -32.51 17.74
C GLY A 97 -9.53 -31.99 18.94
N CYS A 98 -10.04 -30.95 19.60
CA CYS A 98 -9.39 -30.35 20.78
C CYS A 98 -10.40 -29.72 21.75
N SER A 99 -10.00 -29.52 23.01
CA SER A 99 -10.81 -28.75 23.95
C SER A 99 -10.79 -27.26 23.61
N VAL A 100 -11.83 -26.51 24.00
CA VAL A 100 -11.86 -25.05 23.81
C VAL A 100 -10.71 -24.34 24.53
N SER A 101 -10.21 -24.89 25.63
CA SER A 101 -9.00 -24.40 26.31
C SER A 101 -7.73 -24.53 25.47
N GLU A 102 -7.62 -25.59 24.66
CA GLU A 102 -6.44 -25.88 23.84
C GLU A 102 -6.55 -25.29 22.43
N TYR A 103 -7.74 -24.89 22.00
CA TYR A 103 -8.03 -24.38 20.65
C TYR A 103 -7.05 -23.30 20.18
N SER A 104 -6.66 -22.38 21.07
CA SER A 104 -5.74 -21.29 20.72
C SER A 104 -4.31 -21.78 20.44
N GLU A 105 -3.86 -22.83 21.12
CA GLU A 105 -2.56 -23.46 20.89
C GLU A 105 -2.61 -24.38 19.67
N ALA A 106 -3.72 -25.09 19.49
CA ALA A 106 -3.97 -25.92 18.32
C ALA A 106 -3.94 -25.10 17.03
N LEU A 107 -4.67 -23.98 16.96
CA LEU A 107 -4.63 -23.10 15.80
C LEU A 107 -3.22 -22.55 15.52
N ARG A 108 -2.48 -22.11 16.53
CA ARG A 108 -1.12 -21.59 16.33
C ARG A 108 -0.15 -22.67 15.85
N THR A 109 -0.27 -23.87 16.40
CA THR A 109 0.54 -25.03 15.99
C THR A 109 0.25 -25.40 14.54
N CYS A 110 -1.03 -25.53 14.19
CA CYS A 110 -1.47 -25.81 12.82
C CYS A 110 -1.08 -24.69 11.85
N ALA A 111 -1.16 -23.42 12.26
CA ALA A 111 -0.76 -22.30 11.42
C ALA A 111 0.76 -22.27 11.13
N ALA A 112 1.58 -22.65 12.11
CA ALA A 112 3.04 -22.63 11.99
C ALA A 112 3.59 -23.67 10.99
N VAL A 113 2.80 -24.69 10.67
CA VAL A 113 3.16 -25.80 9.77
C VAL A 113 2.48 -25.69 8.40
N LEU A 114 1.69 -24.62 8.17
CA LEU A 114 1.12 -24.36 6.86
C LEU A 114 2.21 -23.96 5.84
N PRO A 115 1.99 -24.26 4.55
CA PRO A 115 2.93 -23.89 3.48
C PRO A 115 2.93 -22.38 3.15
N CYS A 116 2.03 -21.60 3.78
CA CYS A 116 1.93 -20.15 3.58
C CYS A 116 2.12 -19.39 4.89
N LEU A 117 2.65 -18.17 4.78
CA LEU A 117 2.76 -17.27 5.93
C LEU A 117 1.37 -16.76 6.33
N VAL A 118 0.92 -17.18 7.52
CA VAL A 118 -0.30 -16.63 8.14
C VAL A 118 0.08 -15.54 9.13
N PRO A 119 -0.42 -14.29 8.97
CA PRO A 119 -0.16 -13.22 9.92
C PRO A 119 -0.69 -13.54 11.32
N SER A 120 0.10 -13.23 12.37
CA SER A 120 -0.31 -13.46 13.77
C SER A 120 -1.62 -12.76 14.12
N ASP A 121 -1.83 -11.54 13.63
CA ASP A 121 -3.07 -10.79 13.84
C ASP A 121 -4.31 -11.52 13.28
N SER A 122 -4.14 -12.27 12.18
CA SER A 122 -5.22 -13.07 11.59
C SER A 122 -5.57 -14.28 12.46
N ILE A 123 -4.54 -14.92 13.04
CA ILE A 123 -4.72 -16.04 13.97
C ILE A 123 -5.41 -15.57 15.24
N ASP A 124 -4.94 -14.48 15.84
CA ASP A 124 -5.50 -13.91 17.07
C ASP A 124 -6.95 -13.44 16.87
N HIS A 125 -7.24 -12.81 15.72
CA HIS A 125 -8.61 -12.43 15.37
C HIS A 125 -9.52 -13.67 15.23
N LEU A 126 -9.04 -14.75 14.62
CA LEU A 126 -9.83 -15.99 14.51
C LEU A 126 -10.09 -16.61 15.88
N ILE A 127 -9.06 -16.70 16.73
CA ILE A 127 -9.18 -17.20 18.11
C ILE A 127 -10.22 -16.39 18.88
N GLN A 128 -10.17 -15.05 18.80
CA GLN A 128 -11.12 -14.20 19.49
C GLN A 128 -12.55 -14.39 18.96
N LYS A 129 -12.73 -14.42 17.64
CA LYS A 129 -14.04 -14.62 17.01
C LYS A 129 -14.64 -15.97 17.41
N ARG A 130 -13.87 -17.05 17.28
CA ARG A 130 -14.33 -18.41 17.54
C ARG A 130 -14.52 -18.68 19.03
N GLY A 131 -13.69 -18.07 19.88
CA GLY A 131 -13.89 -18.07 21.33
C GLY A 131 -15.24 -17.49 21.75
N ALA A 132 -15.66 -16.37 21.12
CA ALA A 132 -16.99 -15.81 21.35
C ALA A 132 -18.11 -16.75 20.86
N ASP A 133 -17.95 -17.34 19.67
CA ASP A 133 -18.90 -18.31 19.10
C ASP A 133 -19.06 -19.56 20.00
N PHE A 134 -17.97 -20.09 20.56
CA PHE A 134 -18.01 -21.23 21.48
C PHE A 134 -18.71 -20.89 22.79
N GLN A 135 -18.46 -19.70 23.32
CA GLN A 135 -19.13 -19.21 24.53
C GLN A 135 -20.64 -19.05 24.32
N GLU A 136 -21.06 -18.52 23.17
CA GLU A 136 -22.48 -18.36 22.83
C GLU A 136 -23.17 -19.72 22.65
N ARG A 137 -22.48 -20.70 22.03
CA ARG A 137 -23.01 -22.05 21.80
C ARG A 137 -22.92 -22.97 23.03
N GLY A 138 -22.19 -22.58 24.08
CA GLY A 138 -21.93 -23.43 25.25
C GLY A 138 -21.14 -24.69 24.91
N VAL A 139 -20.25 -24.61 23.92
CA VAL A 139 -19.45 -25.75 23.44
C VAL A 139 -18.13 -25.80 24.22
N HIS A 140 -17.70 -27.01 24.58
CA HIS A 140 -16.45 -27.24 25.33
C HIS A 140 -15.39 -28.01 24.53
N GLU A 141 -15.79 -28.61 23.40
CA GLU A 141 -14.93 -29.38 22.51
C GLU A 141 -15.14 -28.92 21.06
N VAL A 142 -14.05 -28.76 20.32
CA VAL A 142 -14.04 -28.42 18.91
C VAL A 142 -13.75 -29.70 18.14
N SER A 143 -14.63 -30.08 17.22
CA SER A 143 -14.44 -31.29 16.43
C SER A 143 -13.25 -31.16 15.48
N CYS A 144 -12.69 -32.30 15.07
CA CYS A 144 -11.61 -32.31 14.09
C CYS A 144 -12.03 -31.62 12.77
N ASP A 145 -13.23 -31.91 12.27
CA ASP A 145 -13.74 -31.28 11.04
C ASP A 145 -13.87 -29.76 11.16
N GLU A 146 -14.32 -29.27 12.33
CA GLU A 146 -14.45 -27.84 12.61
C GLU A 146 -13.06 -27.17 12.70
N LEU A 147 -12.08 -27.83 13.34
CA LEU A 147 -10.69 -27.36 13.39
C LEU A 147 -10.02 -27.35 12.01
N VAL A 148 -10.21 -28.40 11.21
CA VAL A 148 -9.72 -28.49 9.83
C VAL A 148 -10.29 -27.35 8.99
N SER A 149 -11.59 -27.10 9.10
CA SER A 149 -12.25 -25.99 8.41
C SER A 149 -11.68 -24.64 8.85
N ASP A 150 -11.49 -24.41 10.15
CA ASP A 150 -10.94 -23.16 10.67
C ASP A 150 -9.50 -22.92 10.15
N VAL A 151 -8.65 -23.96 10.13
CA VAL A 151 -7.27 -23.86 9.63
C VAL A 151 -7.23 -23.62 8.11
N ILE A 152 -8.01 -24.37 7.34
CA ILE A 152 -7.98 -24.28 5.88
C ILE A 152 -8.67 -23.00 5.41
N GLU A 153 -9.93 -22.80 5.78
CA GLU A 153 -10.76 -21.72 5.24
C GLU A 153 -10.45 -20.38 5.89
N ASP A 154 -10.32 -20.35 7.22
CA ASP A 154 -10.19 -19.10 7.95
C ASP A 154 -8.73 -18.65 8.18
N LEU A 155 -7.74 -19.52 7.98
CA LEU A 155 -6.32 -19.14 7.99
C LEU A 155 -5.69 -19.24 6.61
N MET A 156 -5.56 -20.45 6.05
CA MET A 156 -4.78 -20.67 4.83
C MET A 156 -5.37 -19.95 3.61
N ILE A 157 -6.63 -20.18 3.28
CA ILE A 157 -7.29 -19.57 2.12
C ILE A 157 -7.40 -18.05 2.27
N LYS A 158 -7.69 -17.55 3.48
CA LYS A 158 -7.69 -16.11 3.75
C LYS A 158 -6.31 -15.47 3.61
N ALA A 159 -5.24 -16.13 4.07
CA ALA A 159 -3.88 -15.64 3.90
C ALA A 159 -3.44 -15.63 2.43
N LEU A 160 -3.94 -16.58 1.63
CA LEU A 160 -3.69 -16.66 0.19
C LEU A 160 -4.57 -15.71 -0.64
N THR A 161 -5.65 -15.17 -0.07
CA THR A 161 -6.49 -14.16 -0.72
C THR A 161 -5.71 -12.87 -0.92
N PRO A 162 -5.47 -12.42 -2.16
CA PRO A 162 -4.72 -11.20 -2.41
C PRO A 162 -5.41 -9.97 -1.81
N ARG A 163 -4.62 -9.00 -1.36
CA ARG A 163 -5.14 -7.66 -1.07
C ARG A 163 -5.80 -7.07 -2.31
N GLN A 164 -6.91 -6.35 -2.09
CA GLN A 164 -7.69 -5.77 -3.20
C GLN A 164 -8.08 -6.83 -4.25
N TRP A 165 -8.46 -8.02 -3.81
CA TRP A 165 -8.80 -9.13 -4.70
C TRP A 165 -9.82 -8.77 -5.80
N TRP A 166 -10.71 -7.82 -5.53
CA TRP A 166 -11.72 -7.29 -6.46
C TRP A 166 -11.13 -6.57 -7.68
N CYS A 167 -9.84 -6.24 -7.68
CA CYS A 167 -9.14 -5.68 -8.84
C CYS A 167 -8.65 -6.76 -9.81
N ARG A 168 -8.54 -8.02 -9.35
CA ARG A 168 -7.92 -9.11 -10.11
C ARG A 168 -8.84 -9.56 -11.25
N GLY A 169 -8.27 -9.63 -12.46
CA GLY A 169 -8.96 -10.13 -13.65
C GLY A 169 -10.11 -9.25 -14.15
N ALA A 170 -10.31 -8.07 -13.56
CA ALA A 170 -11.36 -7.16 -13.97
C ALA A 170 -10.93 -6.34 -15.18
N SER A 171 -11.79 -6.27 -16.20
CA SER A 171 -11.65 -5.32 -17.29
C SER A 171 -11.99 -3.93 -16.77
N SER A 172 -11.13 -2.94 -17.04
CA SER A 172 -11.43 -1.58 -16.61
C SER A 172 -12.72 -1.08 -17.25
N ILE A 173 -13.62 -0.61 -16.40
CA ILE A 173 -14.91 -0.02 -16.78
C ILE A 173 -14.81 1.47 -17.15
N ALA A 174 -13.61 2.05 -17.03
CA ALA A 174 -13.34 3.43 -17.38
C ALA A 174 -12.02 3.50 -18.13
N ARG A 175 -11.90 4.44 -19.06
CA ARG A 175 -10.62 4.74 -19.70
C ARG A 175 -10.36 6.22 -19.65
N ALA A 176 -9.16 6.60 -19.20
CA ALA A 176 -8.71 7.98 -19.29
C ALA A 176 -8.62 8.38 -20.78
N THR A 177 -9.26 9.50 -21.12
CA THR A 177 -9.27 10.07 -22.48
C THR A 177 -8.24 11.20 -22.59
N ARG A 178 -8.13 12.04 -21.56
CA ARG A 178 -7.16 13.14 -21.50
C ARG A 178 -6.59 13.31 -20.10
N MET A 179 -5.36 13.81 -20.04
CA MET A 179 -4.66 14.07 -18.78
C MET A 179 -4.08 15.48 -18.79
N GLY A 180 -4.27 16.20 -17.69
CA GLY A 180 -3.75 17.55 -17.48
C GLY A 180 -3.00 17.63 -16.16
N VAL A 181 -2.03 18.54 -16.11
CA VAL A 181 -1.31 18.87 -14.87
C VAL A 181 -1.31 20.39 -14.70
N ARG A 182 -1.54 20.84 -13.47
CA ARG A 182 -1.37 22.24 -13.06
C ARG A 182 -0.29 22.28 -11.99
N SER A 183 0.64 23.23 -12.05
CA SER A 183 1.75 23.37 -11.09
C SER A 183 1.36 24.15 -9.84
N MET A 184 0.48 25.16 -9.98
CA MET A 184 0.07 26.08 -8.92
C MET A 184 -1.46 26.22 -8.87
N PRO A 185 -2.14 25.58 -7.90
CA PRO A 185 -1.62 24.53 -7.03
C PRO A 185 -1.42 23.19 -7.75
N PRO A 186 -0.50 22.33 -7.28
CA PRO A 186 -0.21 21.05 -7.92
C PRO A 186 -1.47 20.20 -7.96
N THR A 187 -1.98 19.96 -9.16
CA THR A 187 -3.26 19.27 -9.40
C THR A 187 -3.15 18.41 -10.65
N LEU A 188 -3.59 17.16 -10.56
CA LEU A 188 -3.80 16.31 -11.73
C LEU A 188 -5.26 16.38 -12.15
N TYR A 189 -5.48 16.48 -13.46
CA TYR A 189 -6.79 16.40 -14.10
C TYR A 189 -6.80 15.14 -14.94
N ILE A 190 -7.80 14.28 -14.72
CA ILE A 190 -8.00 13.07 -15.50
C ILE A 190 -9.40 13.16 -16.07
N GLU A 191 -9.49 13.34 -17.38
CA GLU A 191 -10.73 13.18 -18.12
C GLU A 191 -10.89 11.70 -18.46
N TYR A 192 -12.07 11.15 -18.21
CA TYR A 192 -12.39 9.76 -18.47
C TYR A 192 -13.85 9.61 -18.85
N GLU A 193 -14.15 8.55 -19.59
CA GLU A 193 -15.50 8.29 -20.10
C GLU A 193 -16.15 7.20 -19.24
N ARG A 194 -17.30 7.51 -18.63
CA ARG A 194 -18.13 6.53 -17.89
C ARG A 194 -19.55 7.07 -17.56
N PRO A 195 -20.63 6.38 -18.00
CA PRO A 195 -20.67 5.32 -19.02
C PRO A 195 -20.22 5.83 -20.39
N ALA A 196 -20.13 4.94 -21.40
CA ALA A 196 -19.76 5.35 -22.76
C ALA A 196 -20.59 6.55 -23.24
N GLY A 197 -19.93 7.57 -23.80
CA GLY A 197 -20.48 8.86 -24.20
C GLY A 197 -20.51 9.93 -23.11
N VAL A 198 -20.32 9.60 -21.83
CA VAL A 198 -20.37 10.55 -20.72
C VAL A 198 -18.95 10.87 -20.24
N SER A 199 -18.41 12.02 -20.65
CA SER A 199 -17.12 12.51 -20.17
C SER A 199 -17.24 13.04 -18.73
N ARG A 200 -16.31 12.63 -17.89
CA ARG A 200 -16.15 13.05 -16.50
C ARG A 200 -14.73 13.53 -16.27
N VAL A 201 -14.58 14.49 -15.36
CA VAL A 201 -13.27 15.00 -14.96
C VAL A 201 -13.05 14.73 -13.48
N ARG A 202 -11.92 14.08 -13.18
CA ARG A 202 -11.43 13.88 -11.82
C ARG A 202 -10.25 14.80 -11.55
N CYS A 203 -10.32 15.49 -10.42
CA CYS A 203 -9.28 16.40 -9.94
C CYS A 203 -8.59 15.80 -8.71
N ILE A 204 -7.27 15.60 -8.78
CA ILE A 204 -6.45 15.11 -7.67
C ILE A 204 -5.56 16.25 -7.20
N HIS A 205 -5.84 16.76 -6.00
CA HIS A 205 -5.06 17.85 -5.40
C HIS A 205 -3.83 17.27 -4.68
N LEU A 206 -2.64 17.77 -5.06
CA LEU A 206 -1.37 17.24 -4.58
C LEU A 206 -0.64 18.17 -3.60
N ARG A 207 -1.25 19.31 -3.20
CA ARG A 207 -0.61 20.35 -2.36
C ARG A 207 0.15 19.80 -1.14
N ALA A 208 -0.45 18.87 -0.41
CA ALA A 208 0.16 18.31 0.79
C ALA A 208 1.19 17.20 0.50
N ASN A 209 1.15 16.62 -0.70
CA ASN A 209 1.83 15.36 -1.02
C ASN A 209 2.90 15.48 -2.10
N LEU A 210 2.97 16.60 -2.85
CA LEU A 210 3.95 16.80 -3.92
C LEU A 210 4.73 18.10 -3.70
N ARG A 211 6.04 17.95 -3.47
CA ARG A 211 7.03 19.05 -3.42
C ARG A 211 7.99 18.96 -4.63
N PRO A 212 8.65 20.06 -5.04
CA PRO A 212 9.48 20.09 -6.25
C PRO A 212 10.58 19.02 -6.34
N ASN A 213 11.17 18.62 -5.20
CA ASN A 213 12.30 17.68 -5.14
C ASN A 213 11.99 16.38 -4.38
N MET A 214 10.71 16.01 -4.23
CA MET A 214 10.32 14.80 -3.50
C MET A 214 10.31 13.57 -4.41
N PRO A 215 10.71 12.38 -3.93
CA PRO A 215 10.50 11.13 -4.66
C PRO A 215 9.02 10.93 -5.03
N THR A 216 8.74 10.67 -6.31
CA THR A 216 7.36 10.53 -6.82
C THR A 216 6.86 9.09 -6.85
N ALA A 217 7.75 8.09 -6.72
CA ALA A 217 7.42 6.68 -6.85
C ALA A 217 6.37 6.21 -5.83
N GLN A 218 6.58 6.50 -4.54
CA GLN A 218 5.62 6.10 -3.49
C GLN A 218 4.25 6.78 -3.68
N LEU A 219 4.24 8.05 -4.09
CA LEU A 219 2.99 8.75 -4.37
C LEU A 219 2.29 8.18 -5.61
N ALA A 220 3.04 7.84 -6.65
CA ALA A 220 2.50 7.19 -7.85
C ALA A 220 1.85 5.86 -7.51
N ARG A 221 2.51 5.02 -6.70
CA ARG A 221 1.97 3.73 -6.23
C ARG A 221 0.68 3.92 -5.44
N ARG A 222 0.64 4.89 -4.52
CA ARG A 222 -0.58 5.23 -3.74
C ARG A 222 -1.73 5.76 -4.61
N LEU A 223 -1.41 6.48 -5.69
CA LEU A 223 -2.42 6.94 -6.63
C LEU A 223 -2.95 5.78 -7.47
N ALA A 224 -2.07 4.91 -7.96
CA ALA A 224 -2.43 3.72 -8.70
C ALA A 224 -3.37 2.82 -7.90
N THR A 225 -3.10 2.56 -6.61
CA THR A 225 -3.96 1.70 -5.77
C THR A 225 -5.40 2.22 -5.58
N THR A 226 -5.65 3.49 -5.89
CA THR A 226 -6.98 4.13 -5.74
C THR A 226 -7.59 4.56 -7.08
N HIS A 227 -6.81 4.53 -8.16
CA HIS A 227 -7.16 5.07 -9.47
C HIS A 227 -6.70 4.18 -10.64
N GLU A 228 -6.36 2.92 -10.38
CA GLU A 228 -5.87 1.97 -11.38
C GLU A 228 -6.84 1.77 -12.55
N ALA A 229 -8.15 1.92 -12.33
CA ALA A 229 -9.15 1.94 -13.39
C ALA A 229 -8.94 3.05 -14.42
N LEU A 230 -8.19 4.10 -14.07
CA LEU A 230 -7.98 5.26 -14.94
C LEU A 230 -6.58 5.25 -15.55
N LEU A 231 -5.54 5.08 -14.72
CA LEU A 231 -4.14 5.22 -15.11
C LEU A 231 -3.25 4.22 -14.36
N SER A 232 -2.17 3.78 -15.01
CA SER A 232 -1.15 2.92 -14.40
C SER A 232 -0.19 3.70 -13.49
N GLU A 233 0.53 2.98 -12.62
CA GLU A 233 1.57 3.57 -11.76
C GLU A 233 2.61 4.37 -12.56
N ALA A 234 3.08 3.81 -13.69
CA ALA A 234 4.04 4.48 -14.58
C ALA A 234 3.49 5.79 -15.17
N GLN A 235 2.20 5.81 -15.52
CA GLN A 235 1.53 7.02 -16.00
C GLN A 235 1.42 8.07 -14.88
N PHE A 236 1.04 7.67 -13.67
CA PHE A 236 1.04 8.57 -12.51
C PHE A 236 2.41 9.14 -12.22
N GLN A 237 3.46 8.30 -12.21
CA GLN A 237 4.84 8.74 -11.99
C GLN A 237 5.25 9.79 -13.04
N SER A 238 4.94 9.55 -14.31
CA SER A 238 5.22 10.49 -15.40
C SER A 238 4.52 11.85 -15.21
N LEU A 239 3.24 11.84 -14.79
CA LEU A 239 2.47 13.06 -14.53
C LEU A 239 3.01 13.83 -13.32
N LEU A 240 3.42 13.13 -12.26
CA LEU A 240 4.00 13.75 -11.06
C LEU A 240 5.33 14.43 -11.37
N ILE A 241 6.22 13.75 -12.11
CA ILE A 241 7.50 14.33 -12.57
C ILE A 241 7.23 15.56 -13.44
N ARG A 242 6.26 15.48 -14.36
CA ARG A 242 5.87 16.63 -15.19
C ARG A 242 5.37 17.80 -14.34
N CYS A 243 4.59 17.53 -13.29
CA CYS A 243 4.10 18.56 -12.37
C CYS A 243 5.26 19.22 -11.61
N GLN A 244 6.24 18.46 -11.10
CA GLN A 244 7.44 19.00 -10.43
C GLN A 244 8.31 19.85 -11.35
N ARG A 245 8.53 19.43 -12.60
CA ARG A 245 9.26 20.22 -13.60
C ARG A 245 8.60 21.58 -13.81
N LEU A 246 7.27 21.62 -13.92
CA LEU A 246 6.52 22.86 -14.07
C LEU A 246 6.53 23.73 -12.80
N GLN A 247 6.77 23.16 -11.62
CA GLN A 247 6.97 23.93 -10.39
C GLN A 247 8.36 24.56 -10.33
N GLY A 248 9.40 23.83 -10.76
CA GLY A 248 10.78 24.35 -10.81
C GLY A 248 11.01 25.38 -11.93
N GLN A 249 10.15 25.40 -12.96
CA GLN A 249 10.23 26.34 -14.08
C GLN A 249 9.54 27.69 -13.86
N ILE A 250 8.95 27.95 -12.68
CA ILE A 250 8.35 29.25 -12.39
C ILE A 250 9.51 30.25 -12.19
N PRO A 251 9.79 31.14 -13.15
CA PRO A 251 10.72 32.22 -12.88
C PRO A 251 10.01 33.13 -11.88
N VAL A 252 10.74 33.63 -10.90
CA VAL A 252 10.35 34.84 -10.17
C VAL A 252 10.16 35.91 -11.24
N SER A 253 8.91 36.15 -11.64
CA SER A 253 8.57 37.18 -12.61
C SER A 253 8.79 38.50 -11.89
N SER A 254 10.04 38.96 -11.95
CA SER A 254 10.47 40.29 -11.59
C SER A 254 9.50 41.29 -12.22
N ALA A 255 9.12 42.26 -11.41
CA ALA A 255 8.26 43.36 -11.76
C ALA A 255 8.63 43.98 -13.11
N ALA A 256 7.58 44.26 -13.87
CA ALA A 256 7.44 45.25 -14.93
C ALA A 256 8.71 46.03 -15.35
N THR A 257 9.20 45.78 -16.55
CA THR A 257 9.47 46.84 -17.54
C THR A 257 9.58 46.23 -18.94
N ALA A 258 8.84 46.78 -19.90
CA ALA A 258 9.04 46.57 -21.34
C ALA A 258 9.76 47.82 -21.93
N PRO A 259 10.11 47.82 -23.22
CA PRO A 259 11.20 47.11 -23.91
C PRO A 259 12.22 48.14 -24.49
N PRO A 260 13.21 47.77 -25.35
CA PRO A 260 12.93 47.67 -26.79
C PRO A 260 13.75 46.64 -27.61
N THR A 261 13.09 46.18 -28.68
CA THR A 261 13.53 46.01 -30.08
C THR A 261 14.98 45.60 -30.41
N GLY A 262 15.12 44.48 -31.14
CA GLY A 262 16.35 44.11 -31.84
C GLY A 262 16.18 42.86 -32.71
N THR A 263 16.04 43.09 -34.01
CA THR A 263 15.85 42.15 -35.12
C THR A 263 17.05 41.21 -35.34
N GLY A 264 16.79 39.95 -35.69
CA GLY A 264 17.60 39.30 -36.75
C GLY A 264 18.30 37.97 -36.43
N VAL A 265 17.92 36.98 -37.26
CA VAL A 265 18.76 35.95 -37.89
C VAL A 265 18.76 34.54 -37.27
N GLN A 266 18.24 33.63 -38.09
CA GLN A 266 18.30 32.17 -38.05
C GLN A 266 19.74 31.65 -38.13
N ALA A 267 20.03 30.52 -37.50
CA ALA A 267 20.92 29.52 -38.10
C ALA A 267 20.69 28.13 -37.50
N SER A 268 20.50 27.18 -38.42
CA SER A 268 20.24 25.76 -38.23
C SER A 268 21.43 24.95 -37.72
N MET A 269 21.09 23.81 -37.11
CA MET A 269 21.70 22.48 -37.26
C MET A 269 23.23 22.37 -37.34
N VAL A 270 23.81 21.76 -36.31
CA VAL A 270 24.91 20.78 -36.50
C VAL A 270 24.64 19.59 -35.58
N ALA A 271 24.43 18.44 -36.21
CA ALA A 271 24.45 17.11 -35.62
C ALA A 271 25.68 16.38 -36.15
N LEU A 272 26.37 15.60 -35.29
CA LEU A 272 27.24 14.43 -35.56
C LEU A 272 28.09 14.14 -34.29
N PRO A 273 28.60 12.93 -34.06
CA PRO A 273 27.84 11.74 -33.69
C PRO A 273 28.42 11.01 -32.46
N SER A 274 27.68 10.01 -31.99
CA SER A 274 28.11 8.98 -31.04
C SER A 274 29.22 8.09 -31.63
N THR A 275 30.18 7.67 -30.81
CA THR A 275 31.00 6.47 -31.08
C THR A 275 31.20 5.70 -29.79
N THR A 276 30.83 4.42 -29.87
CA THR A 276 30.88 3.33 -28.90
C THR A 276 32.30 2.78 -28.68
N ALA A 277 32.62 2.30 -27.47
CA ALA A 277 33.02 0.91 -27.16
C ALA A 277 33.99 0.78 -25.95
N ASP A 278 33.57 -0.06 -25.00
CA ASP A 278 34.25 -1.03 -24.12
C ASP A 278 35.64 -0.83 -23.46
N SER A 279 35.64 -0.97 -22.10
CA SER A 279 36.46 -1.76 -21.12
C SER A 279 37.89 -2.27 -21.46
N PRO A 280 38.81 -2.62 -20.50
CA PRO A 280 38.66 -2.91 -19.05
C PRO A 280 39.79 -2.38 -18.08
N SER A 281 39.63 -2.69 -16.78
CA SER A 281 40.50 -2.50 -15.55
C SER A 281 41.99 -2.93 -15.66
N PRO A 282 42.95 -2.66 -14.71
CA PRO A 282 42.84 -2.90 -13.24
C PRO A 282 43.66 -2.03 -12.21
N SER A 283 43.24 -2.15 -10.94
CA SER A 283 43.96 -2.12 -9.62
C SER A 283 45.04 -1.09 -9.25
N ALA A 284 44.79 -0.30 -8.18
CA ALA A 284 45.69 -0.13 -7.02
C ALA A 284 44.99 0.58 -5.83
N LEU A 285 45.47 0.24 -4.63
CA LEU A 285 44.89 0.44 -3.30
C LEU A 285 45.02 1.85 -2.69
N THR A 286 44.22 2.05 -1.65
CA THR A 286 44.34 3.02 -0.52
C THR A 286 44.10 4.51 -0.78
N ALA A 287 42.86 4.94 -0.56
CA ALA A 287 42.56 6.24 0.05
C ALA A 287 41.23 6.15 0.80
N ARG A 288 41.23 6.49 2.09
CA ARG A 288 40.03 6.66 2.92
C ARG A 288 39.16 7.76 2.28
N SER A 289 38.08 7.34 1.62
CA SER A 289 37.12 8.23 0.98
C SER A 289 35.86 8.28 1.84
N SER A 290 35.62 9.44 2.44
CA SER A 290 34.38 9.84 3.13
C SER A 290 33.23 10.01 2.12
N LYS A 291 32.84 8.93 1.46
CA LYS A 291 31.64 8.86 0.63
C LYS A 291 30.76 7.75 1.19
N PRO A 292 29.44 8.00 1.36
CA PRO A 292 28.54 6.95 1.82
C PRO A 292 28.62 5.78 0.82
N GLN A 293 28.87 4.59 1.36
CA GLN A 293 28.90 3.38 0.54
C GLN A 293 27.47 3.02 0.16
N LYS A 294 27.28 2.58 -1.09
CA LYS A 294 25.99 2.05 -1.55
C LYS A 294 25.58 0.90 -0.63
N ALA A 295 24.28 0.79 -0.34
CA ALA A 295 23.73 -0.24 0.52
C ALA A 295 23.98 -1.64 -0.06
N ASP A 296 25.03 -2.28 0.43
CA ASP A 296 25.36 -3.68 0.14
C ASP A 296 24.89 -4.55 1.33
N LEU A 297 24.02 -5.52 1.05
CA LEU A 297 23.51 -6.49 2.01
C LEU A 297 24.65 -7.25 2.70
N GLY A 298 25.75 -7.49 1.98
CA GLY A 298 26.93 -8.17 2.52
C GLY A 298 27.63 -7.40 3.64
N LEU A 299 27.48 -6.06 3.68
CA LEU A 299 28.05 -5.23 4.74
C LEU A 299 27.24 -5.34 6.04
N LEU A 300 25.92 -5.50 5.96
CA LEU A 300 25.03 -5.66 7.12
C LEU A 300 25.36 -6.93 7.91
N TYR A 301 25.69 -8.03 7.22
CA TYR A 301 26.08 -9.30 7.85
C TYR A 301 27.54 -9.34 8.32
N ARG A 302 28.41 -8.52 7.73
CA ARG A 302 29.84 -8.49 8.07
C ARG A 302 30.15 -7.59 9.25
N ASP A 303 29.59 -6.37 9.26
CA ASP A 303 29.75 -5.37 10.32
C ASP A 303 28.47 -4.52 10.44
N PRO A 304 27.47 -4.93 11.25
CA PRO A 304 26.18 -4.26 11.32
C PRO A 304 26.26 -2.82 11.83
N ASP A 305 27.20 -2.50 12.72
CA ASP A 305 27.38 -1.15 13.25
C ASP A 305 27.94 -0.17 12.20
N ALA A 306 28.91 -0.60 11.40
CA ALA A 306 29.46 0.22 10.32
C ALA A 306 28.44 0.46 9.20
N ALA A 307 27.61 -0.55 8.93
CA ALA A 307 26.54 -0.47 7.93
C ALA A 307 25.44 0.53 8.33
N LEU A 308 25.06 0.59 9.61
CA LEU A 308 24.03 1.53 10.08
C LEU A 308 24.46 3.00 10.05
N GLU A 309 25.76 3.28 10.20
CA GLU A 309 26.28 4.66 10.28
C GLU A 309 26.72 5.24 8.94
N ASN A 310 27.12 4.42 7.96
CA ASN A 310 27.83 4.87 6.76
C ASN A 310 27.18 4.52 5.41
N VAL A 311 25.96 3.95 5.43
CA VAL A 311 25.25 3.50 4.23
C VAL A 311 24.15 4.48 3.83
N ASP A 312 24.14 4.88 2.55
CA ASP A 312 23.02 5.63 1.97
C ASP A 312 21.90 4.66 1.57
N LEU A 313 20.79 4.72 2.31
CA LEU A 313 19.62 3.86 2.12
C LEU A 313 18.66 4.34 1.04
N ASN A 314 18.92 5.48 0.39
CA ASN A 314 18.02 6.02 -0.63
C ASN A 314 18.08 5.25 -1.96
N ASP A 315 19.19 4.56 -2.22
CA ASP A 315 19.43 3.75 -3.42
C ASP A 315 19.34 2.22 -3.17
N ALA A 316 18.85 1.79 -2.00
CA ALA A 316 18.77 0.38 -1.61
C ALA A 316 17.56 -0.34 -2.25
N ASP A 317 17.75 -1.59 -2.68
CA ASP A 317 16.67 -2.48 -3.12
C ASP A 317 15.73 -2.85 -1.95
N ASP A 318 14.47 -3.19 -2.26
CA ASP A 318 13.40 -3.43 -1.25
C ASP A 318 13.78 -4.50 -0.20
N VAL A 319 14.51 -5.54 -0.62
CA VAL A 319 15.00 -6.61 0.29
C VAL A 319 16.03 -6.07 1.27
N THR A 320 17.02 -5.32 0.76
CA THR A 320 18.05 -4.67 1.57
C THR A 320 17.44 -3.68 2.55
N LEU A 321 16.46 -2.90 2.10
CA LEU A 321 15.80 -1.90 2.93
C LEU A 321 15.00 -2.55 4.08
N GLN A 322 14.41 -3.72 3.84
CA GLN A 322 13.70 -4.46 4.87
C GLN A 322 14.65 -5.02 5.94
N GLU A 323 15.75 -5.66 5.56
CA GLU A 323 16.75 -6.20 6.49
C GLU A 323 17.39 -5.09 7.35
N PHE A 324 17.77 -3.96 6.74
CA PHE A 324 18.29 -2.81 7.49
C PHE A 324 17.26 -2.25 8.49
N LYS A 325 15.97 -2.22 8.12
CA LYS A 325 14.90 -1.82 9.03
C LYS A 325 14.72 -2.79 10.19
N GLU A 326 14.82 -4.08 9.94
CA GLU A 326 14.68 -5.11 10.96
C GLU A 326 15.82 -4.99 11.98
N VAL A 327 17.07 -4.87 11.53
CA VAL A 327 18.22 -4.64 12.41
C VAL A 327 18.10 -3.32 13.18
N MET A 328 17.63 -2.24 12.54
CA MET A 328 17.34 -0.97 13.25
C MET A 328 16.26 -1.13 14.32
N ASN A 329 15.21 -1.90 14.04
CA ASN A 329 14.11 -2.15 14.96
C ASN A 329 14.54 -3.02 16.14
N GLU A 330 15.39 -4.01 15.92
CA GLU A 330 16.01 -4.80 16.99
C GLU A 330 16.87 -3.94 17.91
N ARG A 331 17.73 -3.09 17.33
CA ARG A 331 18.56 -2.15 18.10
C ARG A 331 17.71 -1.13 18.86
N PHE A 332 16.61 -0.68 18.27
CA PHE A 332 15.65 0.18 18.96
C PHE A 332 15.01 -0.55 20.13
N LYS A 333 14.44 -1.75 19.92
CA LYS A 333 13.83 -2.55 20.99
C LYS A 333 14.79 -2.87 22.13
N ALA A 334 16.07 -3.11 21.82
CA ALA A 334 17.10 -3.35 22.83
C ALA A 334 17.42 -2.13 23.70
N ASN A 335 17.29 -0.91 23.15
CA ASN A 335 17.65 0.35 23.82
C ASN A 335 16.46 1.18 24.31
N VAL A 336 15.23 0.79 23.96
CA VAL A 336 14.02 1.48 24.39
C VAL A 336 13.76 1.19 25.85
N VAL A 337 13.90 2.22 26.67
CA VAL A 337 13.45 2.23 28.05
C VAL A 337 11.92 2.39 28.03
N ARG A 338 11.19 1.41 28.57
CA ARG A 338 9.71 1.42 28.57
C ARG A 338 9.16 2.03 29.86
N PRO A 339 7.90 2.52 29.85
CA PRO A 339 7.20 2.92 31.07
C PRO A 339 7.18 1.77 32.09
N GLY A 340 7.94 1.91 33.18
CA GLY A 340 8.10 0.88 34.22
C GLY A 340 9.52 0.31 34.36
N ASP A 341 10.41 0.52 33.39
CA ASP A 341 11.80 0.09 33.47
C ASP A 341 12.63 1.00 34.40
N PRO A 342 13.63 0.47 35.13
CA PRO A 342 14.51 1.27 35.98
C PRO A 342 15.32 2.26 35.12
N GLY A 343 14.94 3.54 35.16
CA GLY A 343 15.54 4.60 34.35
C GLY A 343 14.55 5.33 33.42
N TYR A 344 13.30 4.87 33.33
CA TYR A 344 12.25 5.59 32.60
C TYR A 344 11.82 6.83 33.37
N ILE A 345 12.05 8.02 32.79
CA ILE A 345 11.65 9.30 33.38
C ILE A 345 10.57 9.88 32.47
N TYR A 346 9.36 10.04 33.00
CA TYR A 346 8.20 10.56 32.26
C TYR A 346 8.45 11.95 31.64
N ASP A 347 9.22 12.80 32.33
CA ASP A 347 9.55 14.16 31.88
C ASP A 347 11.07 14.38 31.85
N LYS A 348 11.78 13.69 30.94
CA LYS A 348 13.22 13.91 30.73
C LYS A 348 13.46 15.29 30.09
N ARG A 349 13.70 16.31 30.92
CA ARG A 349 14.12 17.64 30.47
C ARG A 349 15.60 17.62 30.11
N VAL A 350 15.90 17.53 28.82
CA VAL A 350 17.27 17.68 28.32
C VAL A 350 17.51 19.15 27.99
N ALA A 351 18.51 19.76 28.61
CA ALA A 351 18.98 21.08 28.21
C ALA A 351 19.63 20.95 26.83
N VAL A 352 18.93 21.43 25.81
CA VAL A 352 19.46 21.48 24.45
C VAL A 352 20.60 22.49 24.46
N ALA A 353 21.84 22.03 24.23
CA ALA A 353 22.98 22.92 24.06
C ALA A 353 22.71 23.87 22.89
N LYS A 354 23.24 25.10 22.98
CA LYS A 354 23.06 26.15 21.96
C LYS A 354 23.34 25.57 20.56
N ALA A 355 22.40 25.75 19.64
CA ALA A 355 22.44 25.14 18.32
C ALA A 355 23.78 25.43 17.62
N ALA A 356 24.44 24.38 17.13
CA ALA A 356 25.73 24.50 16.44
C ALA A 356 25.60 25.09 15.03
N GLN A 357 24.39 25.12 14.48
CA GLN A 357 24.08 25.69 13.17
C GLN A 357 22.88 26.63 13.29
N LYS A 358 23.00 27.79 12.65
CA LYS A 358 21.93 28.76 12.53
C LYS A 358 20.86 28.14 11.62
N SER A 359 19.68 27.89 12.17
CA SER A 359 18.56 27.38 11.39
C SER A 359 18.01 28.51 10.55
N GLU A 360 17.75 28.27 9.25
CA GLU A 360 17.05 29.22 8.37
C GLU A 360 15.59 29.47 8.79
N TRP A 361 15.12 28.80 9.84
CA TRP A 361 13.79 28.95 10.44
C TRP A 361 13.75 29.91 11.63
N ASP A 362 14.91 30.34 12.14
CA ASP A 362 14.97 31.39 13.15
C ASP A 362 15.09 32.74 12.43
N ASP A 363 13.95 33.39 12.17
CA ASP A 363 13.94 34.77 11.69
C ASP A 363 14.55 35.68 12.77
N ASP A 364 15.68 36.34 12.47
CA ASP A 364 16.36 37.30 13.35
C ASP A 364 15.53 38.61 13.46
N SER A 365 14.38 38.57 14.12
CA SER A 365 13.54 39.75 14.39
C SER A 365 13.19 39.83 15.86
N ASP A 366 14.07 40.46 16.64
CA ASP A 366 13.70 41.19 17.86
C ASP A 366 13.46 42.67 17.51
#